data_AF-A0A2E8SM53-F1
#
_entry.id   AF-A0A2E8SM53-F1
#
_cell.length_a   1.000
_cell.length_b   1.000
_cell.length_c   1.000
_cell.angle_alpha   90.00
_cell.angle_beta   90.00
_cell.angle_gamma   90.00
#
_symmetry.space_group_name_H-M   'P 1'
#
loop_
_entity.id
_entity.type
_entity.pdbx_description
1 polymer ?
#
loop_
_entity_poly.entity_id
_entity_poly.type
_entity_poly.pdbx_seq_one_letter_code
_entity_poly.pdbx_strand_id
1 'polypeptide(L)' 'KIDDFNDLIEKHESIISSKIKKETVKNTLFKDFNGSIKSLGAWGGDFVLACGQNNLKNYFKNKGFGISYSFNEIIK' A
#
# COMPACT_ATOMS: atom_id res chain seq x y z
N LYS A 1 -11.01 12.95 3.31
CA LYS A 1 -11.78 11.97 2.50
C LYS A 1 -10.81 10.88 2.02
N ILE A 2 -11.29 9.77 1.43
CA ILE A 2 -10.41 8.68 0.97
C ILE A 2 -9.42 9.15 -0.09
N ASP A 3 -9.83 10.06 -0.96
CA ASP A 3 -8.98 10.62 -2.03
C ASP A 3 -7.86 11.48 -1.46
N ASP A 4 -8.16 12.39 -0.52
CA ASP A 4 -7.13 13.19 0.17
C ASP A 4 -6.09 12.29 0.87
N PHE A 5 -6.55 11.18 1.46
CA PHE A 5 -5.67 10.23 2.12
C PHE A 5 -4.77 9.51 1.10
N ASN A 6 -5.34 9.06 -0.02
CA ASN A 6 -4.57 8.45 -1.11
C ASN A 6 -3.51 9.41 -1.65
N ASP A 7 -3.85 10.68 -1.90
CA ASP A 7 -2.91 11.70 -2.37
C ASP A 7 -1.74 11.90 -1.40
N LEU A 8 -2.01 11.89 -0.09
CA LEU A 8 -0.97 12.00 0.93
C LEU A 8 -0.06 10.75 0.96
N ILE A 9 -0.64 9.55 0.76
CA ILE A 9 0.12 8.31 0.67
C ILE A 9 1.04 8.32 -0.56
N GLU A 10 0.54 8.70 -1.74
CA GLU A 10 1.34 8.76 -2.97
C GLU A 10 2.50 9.76 -2.83
N LYS A 11 2.23 10.95 -2.28
CA LYS A 11 3.27 11.96 -2.00
C LYS A 11 4.31 11.42 -1.04
N HIS A 12 3.88 10.77 0.04
CA HIS A 12 4.80 10.17 1.00
C HIS A 12 5.70 9.12 0.34
N GLU A 13 5.11 8.17 -0.40
CA GLU A 13 5.90 7.12 -1.04
C GLU A 13 6.86 7.70 -2.07
N SER A 14 6.45 8.69 -2.86
CA SER A 14 7.33 9.38 -3.82
C SER A 14 8.52 10.08 -3.15
N ILE A 15 8.29 10.77 -2.03
CA ILE A 15 9.37 11.42 -1.27
C ILE A 15 10.36 10.37 -0.75
N ILE A 16 9.86 9.34 -0.06
CA ILE A 16 10.73 8.34 0.56
C ILE A 16 11.47 7.52 -0.49
N SER A 17 10.79 7.08 -1.55
CA SER A 17 11.39 6.32 -2.64
C SER A 17 12.58 7.07 -3.27
N SER A 18 12.45 8.40 -3.45
CA SER A 18 13.55 9.25 -3.93
C SER A 18 14.74 9.30 -2.95
N LYS A 19 14.46 9.36 -1.64
CA LYS A 19 15.49 9.49 -0.59
C LYS A 19 16.27 8.19 -0.40
N ILE A 20 15.58 7.06 -0.44
CA ILE A 20 16.20 5.73 -0.27
C ILE A 20 16.65 5.10 -1.59
N LYS A 21 16.43 5.78 -2.73
CA LYS A 21 16.77 5.34 -4.09
C LYS A 21 16.19 3.94 -4.43
N LYS A 22 14.94 3.71 -4.06
CA LYS A 22 14.20 2.50 -4.43
C LYS A 22 12.91 2.88 -5.14
N GLU A 23 12.41 2.00 -6.00
CA GLU A 23 11.08 2.16 -6.60
C GLU A 23 9.99 1.88 -5.54
N THR A 24 8.81 2.51 -5.69
CA THR A 24 7.70 2.29 -4.74
C THR A 24 7.18 0.86 -4.86
N VAL A 25 6.65 0.32 -3.76
CA VAL A 25 6.05 -1.02 -3.76
C VAL A 25 4.84 -1.10 -4.69
N LYS A 26 4.11 0.02 -4.85
CA LYS A 26 3.03 0.13 -5.82
C LYS A 26 3.53 -0.13 -7.24
N ASN A 27 4.59 0.53 -7.68
CA ASN A 27 5.06 0.40 -9.06
C ASN A 27 5.69 -0.96 -9.36
N THR A 28 6.35 -1.56 -8.36
CA THR A 28 7.02 -2.86 -8.51
C THR A 28 6.06 -4.06 -8.46
N LEU A 29 5.05 -4.04 -7.58
CA LEU A 29 4.19 -5.22 -7.33
C LEU A 29 2.70 -5.01 -7.64
N PHE A 30 2.23 -3.77 -7.58
CA PHE A 30 0.80 -3.44 -7.57
C PHE A 30 0.43 -2.31 -8.55
N LYS A 31 1.10 -2.28 -9.71
CA LYS A 31 0.95 -1.19 -10.70
C LYS A 31 -0.48 -1.03 -11.21
N ASP A 32 -1.23 -2.12 -11.23
CA ASP A 32 -2.63 -2.22 -11.63
C ASP A 32 -3.63 -2.01 -10.47
N PHE A 33 -3.15 -1.78 -9.25
CA PHE A 33 -4.03 -1.56 -8.11
C PHE A 33 -4.70 -0.19 -8.19
N ASN A 34 -6.03 -0.19 -8.19
CA ASN A 34 -6.85 1.02 -8.16
C ASN A 34 -7.00 1.55 -6.73
N GLY A 35 -5.97 2.27 -6.29
CA GLY A 35 -5.84 2.83 -4.95
C GLY A 35 -4.40 3.21 -4.67
N SER A 36 -4.06 3.44 -3.42
CA SER A 36 -2.70 3.77 -2.96
C SER A 36 -2.13 2.66 -2.11
N ILE A 37 -0.82 2.43 -2.28
CA ILE A 37 -0.05 1.44 -1.53
C ILE A 37 1.05 2.18 -0.80
N LYS A 38 1.19 1.89 0.50
CA LYS A 38 2.26 2.41 1.33
C LYS A 38 3.09 1.27 1.90
N SER A 39 4.40 1.40 1.85
CA SER A 39 5.32 0.48 2.53
C SER A 39 5.20 0.63 4.07
N LEU A 40 5.08 -0.50 4.80
CA LEU A 40 5.13 -0.52 6.27
C LEU A 40 6.46 -1.11 6.75
N GLY A 41 6.99 -0.59 7.85
CA GLY A 41 8.29 -1.00 8.39
C GLY A 41 9.48 -0.35 7.66
N ALA A 42 10.63 -1.03 7.67
CA ALA A 42 11.91 -0.49 7.19
C ALA A 42 12.13 -0.60 5.66
N TRP A 43 11.06 -0.73 4.86
CA TRP A 43 11.15 -0.81 3.39
C TRP A 43 12.01 -2.00 2.88
N GLY A 44 12.06 -3.06 3.68
CA GLY A 44 12.79 -4.30 3.44
C GLY A 44 11.88 -5.53 3.28
N GLY A 45 10.56 -5.39 3.45
CA GLY A 45 9.60 -6.49 3.35
C GLY A 45 8.47 -6.39 4.37
N ASP A 46 7.80 -7.52 4.60
CA ASP A 46 6.73 -7.78 5.59
C ASP A 46 5.32 -7.34 5.18
N PHE A 47 4.99 -6.05 5.31
CA PHE A 47 3.61 -5.58 5.11
C PHE A 47 3.52 -4.30 4.28
N VAL A 48 2.37 -4.13 3.64
CA VAL A 48 1.95 -2.88 3.02
C VAL A 48 0.61 -2.44 3.59
N LEU A 49 0.40 -1.13 3.66
CA LEU A 49 -0.93 -0.56 3.82
C LEU A 49 -1.50 -0.33 2.42
N ALA A 50 -2.70 -0.86 2.18
CA ALA A 50 -3.45 -0.62 0.97
C ALA A 50 -4.71 0.20 1.26
N CYS A 51 -4.93 1.25 0.48
CA CYS A 51 -6.09 2.11 0.57
C CYS A 51 -6.73 2.25 -0.81
N GLY A 52 -8.02 1.99 -0.93
CA GLY A 52 -8.70 1.96 -2.23
C GLY A 52 -10.18 1.63 -2.07
N GLN A 53 -10.88 1.55 -3.20
CA GLN A 53 -12.31 1.24 -3.21
C GLN A 53 -12.55 -0.19 -3.68
N ASN A 54 -13.46 -0.90 -2.99
CA ASN A 54 -13.99 -2.22 -3.31
C ASN A 54 -12.96 -3.36 -3.49
N ASN A 55 -13.33 -4.57 -3.05
CA ASN A 55 -12.65 -5.83 -3.37
C ASN A 55 -11.12 -5.94 -3.09
N LEU A 56 -10.56 -5.11 -2.18
CA LEU A 56 -9.13 -5.10 -1.86
C LEU A 56 -8.62 -6.51 -1.50
N LYS A 57 -9.32 -7.20 -0.59
CA LYS A 57 -8.90 -8.52 -0.09
C LYS A 57 -8.75 -9.54 -1.23
N ASN A 58 -9.67 -9.55 -2.20
CA ASN A 58 -9.57 -10.48 -3.34
C ASN A 58 -8.44 -10.09 -4.30
N TYR A 59 -8.21 -8.80 -4.55
CA TYR A 59 -7.08 -8.35 -5.37
C TYR A 59 -5.75 -8.87 -4.81
N PHE A 60 -5.48 -8.64 -3.51
CA PHE A 60 -4.24 -9.09 -2.87
C PHE A 60 -4.15 -10.61 -2.79
N LYS A 61 -5.25 -11.29 -2.45
CA LYS A 61 -5.30 -12.75 -2.42
C LYS A 61 -4.96 -13.37 -3.78
N ASN A 62 -5.52 -12.84 -4.87
CA ASN A 62 -5.25 -13.32 -6.23
C ASN A 62 -3.81 -13.07 -6.69
N LYS A 63 -3.12 -12.09 -6.08
CA LYS A 63 -1.68 -11.85 -6.29
C LYS A 63 -0.77 -12.68 -5.37
N GLY A 64 -1.32 -13.57 -4.55
CA GLY A 64 -0.54 -14.42 -3.63
C GLY A 64 -0.36 -13.84 -2.22
N PHE A 65 -0.98 -12.70 -1.90
CA PHE A 65 -0.91 -12.06 -0.59
C PHE A 65 -2.17 -12.41 0.23
N GLY A 66 -2.16 -13.58 0.87
CA GLY A 66 -3.33 -14.11 1.59
C GLY A 66 -3.58 -13.51 2.97
N ILE A 67 -2.57 -12.87 3.58
CA ILE A 67 -2.69 -12.25 4.91
C ILE A 67 -3.09 -10.79 4.71
N SER A 68 -4.28 -10.42 5.19
CA SER A 68 -4.75 -9.04 5.18
C SER A 68 -5.55 -8.74 6.44
N TYR A 69 -5.25 -7.59 7.06
CA TYR A 69 -5.95 -7.07 8.21
C TYR A 69 -6.56 -5.71 7.84
N SER A 70 -7.81 -5.49 8.21
CA SER A 70 -8.40 -4.16 8.18
C SER A 70 -7.80 -3.30 9.30
N PHE A 71 -7.88 -1.98 9.13
CA PHE A 71 -7.38 -1.04 10.12
C PHE A 71 -7.98 -1.28 11.51
N ASN A 72 -9.27 -1.56 11.60
CA ASN A 72 -9.97 -1.84 12.86
C ASN A 72 -9.56 -3.16 13.52
N GLU A 73 -8.93 -4.10 12.79
CA GLU A 73 -8.39 -5.32 13.38
C GLU A 73 -7.03 -5.08 14.05
N ILE A 74 -6.32 -4.02 13.64
CA ILE A 74 -4.98 -3.68 14.15
C ILE A 74 -5.06 -2.73 15.35
N ILE A 75 -6.07 -1.86 15.39
CA ILE A 75 -6.21 -0.83 16.42
C ILE A 75 -7.25 -1.25 17.47
N LYS A 76 -6.91 -1.05 18.74
CA LYS A 76 -7.80 -1.24 19.90
C LYS A 76 -8.54 0.05 20.26
#